data_AF-A0A2V5JHJ9-F1
#
_entry.id   AF-A0A2V5JHJ9-F1
#
_cell.length_a   1.000
_cell.length_b   1.000
_cell.length_c   1.000
_cell.angle_alpha   90.00
_cell.angle_beta   90.00
_cell.angle_gamma   90.00
#
_symmetry.space_group_name_H-M   'P 1'
#
loop_
_entity.id
_entity.type
_entity.pdbx_description
1 polymer ?
#
loop_
_entity_poly.entity_id
_entity_poly.type
_entity_poly.pdbx_seq_one_letter_code
_entity_poly.pdbx_strand_id
1 'polypeptide(L)' 'IEQISGRALLIEQGALYPALFRLVRQGLLKASWGKSDNNRRAKFYELTSKGRKRLREETDGWNRLVAAIASALAARPQEI' A
#
# COMPACT_ATOMS: atom_id res chain seq x y z
N ILE A 1 -8.80 -3.60 -1.28
CA ILE A 1 -7.97 -3.63 -0.04
C ILE A 1 -8.82 -4.08 1.13
N GLU A 2 -9.93 -3.40 1.44
CA GLU A 2 -10.85 -3.77 2.53
C GLU A 2 -11.29 -5.25 2.51
N GLN A 3 -11.72 -5.76 1.35
CA GLN A 3 -12.13 -7.16 1.23
C GLN A 3 -10.96 -8.14 1.45
N ILE A 4 -9.77 -7.82 0.92
CA ILE A 4 -8.58 -8.66 1.01
C ILE A 4 -8.02 -8.65 2.43
N SER A 5 -8.18 -7.56 3.17
CA SER A 5 -7.77 -7.44 4.57
C SER A 5 -8.78 -8.00 5.56
N GLY A 6 -9.86 -8.65 5.10
CA GLY A 6 -10.94 -9.09 6.00
C GLY A 6 -11.59 -7.93 6.77
N ARG A 7 -11.63 -6.73 6.16
CA ARG A 7 -12.07 -5.46 6.74
C ARG A 7 -11.19 -4.91 7.87
N ALA A 8 -10.01 -5.48 8.12
CA ALA A 8 -9.07 -4.96 9.12
C ALA A 8 -8.42 -3.62 8.69
N LEU A 9 -8.36 -3.36 7.38
CA LEU A 9 -7.87 -2.09 6.83
C LEU A 9 -9.01 -1.39 6.10
N LEU A 10 -9.57 -0.36 6.73
CA LEU A 10 -10.57 0.53 6.15
C LEU A 10 -9.85 1.75 5.57
N ILE A 11 -10.13 2.07 4.30
CA ILE A 11 -9.57 3.26 3.67
C ILE A 11 -10.70 4.27 3.55
N GLU A 12 -10.64 5.31 4.37
CA GLU A 12 -11.56 6.42 4.25
C GLU A 12 -11.48 7.04 2.84
N GLN A 13 -12.65 7.31 2.23
CA GLN A 13 -12.71 7.86 0.88
C GLN A 13 -11.94 9.19 0.75
N GLY A 14 -11.88 9.98 1.83
CA GLY A 14 -11.13 11.24 1.88
C GLY A 14 -9.60 11.08 1.93
N ALA A 15 -9.09 9.93 2.37
CA ALA A 15 -7.65 9.70 2.53
C ALA A 15 -6.97 9.18 1.24
N LEU A 16 -7.73 8.50 0.37
CA LEU A 16 -7.21 7.84 -0.83
C LEU A 16 -6.64 8.83 -1.85
N TYR A 17 -7.41 9.85 -2.23
CA TYR A 17 -6.98 10.79 -3.27
C TYR A 17 -5.74 11.61 -2.87
N PRO A 18 -5.64 12.16 -1.65
CA PRO A 18 -4.41 12.80 -1.18
C PRO A 18 -3.21 11.85 -1.19
N ALA A 19 -3.40 10.57 -0.84
CA ALA A 19 -2.32 9.58 -0.89
C ALA A 19 -1.84 9.33 -2.32
N LEU A 20 -2.77 9.10 -3.26
CA LEU A 20 -2.44 8.91 -4.69
C LEU A 20 -1.73 10.15 -5.26
N PHE A 21 -2.17 11.36 -4.90
CA PHE A 21 -1.51 12.60 -5.31
C PHE A 21 -0.07 12.67 -4.80
N ARG A 22 0.18 12.36 -3.53
CA ARG A 22 1.55 12.34 -2.97
C ARG A 22 2.44 11.34 -3.69
N LEU A 23 1.94 10.14 -3.97
CA LEU A 23 2.70 9.08 -4.65
C LEU A 23 3.05 9.47 -6.10
N VAL A 24 2.16 10.17 -6.81
CA VAL A 24 2.47 10.75 -8.13
C VAL A 24 3.52 11.85 -8.01
N ARG A 25 3.36 12.77 -7.03
CA ARG A 25 4.34 13.86 -6.80
C ARG A 25 5.74 13.35 -6.47
N GLN A 26 5.84 12.20 -5.80
CA GLN A 26 7.11 11.53 -5.50
C GLN A 26 7.70 10.74 -6.69
N GLY A 27 6.97 10.64 -7.81
CA GLY A 27 7.35 9.85 -8.98
C GLY A 27 7.23 8.33 -8.78
N LEU A 28 6.48 7.88 -7.76
CA LEU A 28 6.24 6.47 -7.47
C LEU A 28 5.09 5.91 -8.32
N LEU A 29 4.14 6.76 -8.68
CA LEU A 29 3.06 6.45 -9.61
C LEU A 29 3.13 7.37 -10.84
N LYS A 30 2.74 6.83 -12.00
CA LYS A 30 2.31 7.62 -13.15
C LYS A 30 0.78 7.62 -13.21
N ALA A 31 0.19 8.72 -13.65
CA ALA A 31 -1.25 8.83 -13.82
C ALA A 31 -1.59 9.16 -15.28
N SER A 32 -2.55 8.44 -15.85
CA SER A 32 -3.03 8.64 -17.22
C SER A 32 -4.55 8.72 -17.25
N TRP A 33 -5.08 9.48 -18.21
CA TRP A 33 -6.52 9.44 -18.49
C TRP A 33 -6.80 8.28 -19.46
N GLY A 34 -7.87 7.54 -19.19
CA GLY A 34 -8.36 6.49 -20.07
C GLY A 34 -9.88 6.46 -20.09
N LYS A 35 -10.43 5.61 -20.95
CA LYS A 35 -11.86 5.26 -20.92
C LYS A 35 -12.02 4.06 -19.97
N SER A 36 -12.93 4.16 -19.02
CA SER A 36 -13.39 3.01 -18.24
C SER A 36 -14.32 2.12 -19.06
N ASP A 37 -14.63 0.94 -18.54
CA ASP A 37 -15.47 -0.07 -19.21
C ASP A 37 -16.90 0.44 -19.53
N ASN A 38 -17.37 1.45 -18.81
CA ASN A 38 -18.63 2.14 -19.07
C ASN A 38 -18.47 3.43 -19.92
N ASN A 39 -17.38 3.55 -20.68
CA ASN A 39 -17.05 4.65 -21.58
C ASN A 39 -16.96 6.04 -20.89
N ARG A 40 -16.77 6.08 -19.56
CA ARG A 40 -16.51 7.31 -18.80
C ARG A 40 -15.02 7.60 -18.76
N ARG A 41 -14.65 8.88 -18.61
CA ARG A 41 -13.24 9.24 -18.38
C ARG A 41 -12.84 8.88 -16.95
N ALA A 42 -11.80 8.07 -16.83
CA ALA A 42 -11.22 7.69 -15.54
C ALA A 42 -9.71 7.98 -15.53
N LYS A 43 -9.18 8.23 -14.33
CA LYS A 43 -7.75 8.40 -14.10
C LYS A 43 -7.17 7.09 -13.62
N PHE A 44 -6.27 6.51 -14.40
CA PHE A 44 -5.58 5.28 -14.10
C PHE A 44 -4.22 5.59 -13.49
N TYR A 45 -3.81 4.78 -12.52
CA TYR A 45 -2.55 4.92 -11.81
C TYR A 45 -1.74 3.64 -11.97
N GLU A 46 -0.46 3.77 -12.30
CA GLU A 46 0.44 2.62 -12.47
C GLU A 46 1.76 2.90 -11.77
N LEU A 47 2.36 1.85 -11.17
CA LEU A 47 3.68 1.96 -10.58
C LEU A 47 4.73 2.29 -11.63
N THR A 48 5.58 3.26 -11.33
CA THR A 48 6.81 3.48 -12.10
C THR A 48 7.87 2.44 -11.72
N SER A 49 9.00 2.39 -12.42
CA SER A 49 10.15 1.57 -11.99
C SER A 49 10.63 1.94 -10.59
N LYS A 50 10.65 3.24 -10.26
CA LYS A 50 10.93 3.76 -8.91
C LYS A 50 9.88 3.29 -7.91
N GLY A 51 8.60 3.36 -8.27
CA GLY A 51 7.49 2.88 -7.47
C GLY A 51 7.59 1.40 -7.13
N ARG A 52 7.88 0.55 -8.13
CA ARG A 52 8.08 -0.89 -7.93
C ARG A 52 9.25 -1.20 -7.00
N LYS A 53 10.37 -0.48 -7.14
CA LYS A 53 11.52 -0.62 -6.23
C LYS A 53 11.14 -0.26 -4.79
N ARG A 54 10.52 0.91 -4.60
CA ARG A 54 10.07 1.38 -3.28
C ARG A 54 9.07 0.42 -2.64
N LEU A 55 8.11 -0.09 -3.41
CA LEU A 55 7.11 -1.04 -2.91
C LEU A 55 7.77 -2.30 -2.35
N ARG A 56 8.77 -2.86 -3.04
CA ARG A 56 9.52 -4.02 -2.54
C ARG A 56 10.24 -3.71 -1.23
N GLU A 57 11.00 -2.61 -1.19
CA GLU A 57 11.75 -2.20 0.00
C GLU A 57 10.85 -2.01 1.23
N GLU A 58 9.71 -1.33 1.06
CA GLU A 58 8.74 -1.11 2.14
C GLU A 58 8.07 -2.40 2.58
N THR A 59 7.75 -3.28 1.63
CA THR A 59 7.15 -4.60 1.94
C THR A 59 8.12 -5.47 2.72
N ASP A 60 9.38 -5.51 2.31
CA ASP A 60 10.43 -6.26 3.01
C ASP A 60 10.66 -5.71 4.42
N GLY A 61 10.66 -4.38 4.57
CA GLY A 61 10.76 -3.71 5.88
C GLY A 61 9.59 -4.05 6.79
N TRP A 62 8.36 -3.95 6.26
CA TRP A 62 7.14 -4.28 6.99
C TRP A 62 7.12 -5.74 7.46
N ASN A 63 7.47 -6.68 6.58
CA ASN A 63 7.49 -8.10 6.91
C ASN A 63 8.50 -8.42 8.02
N ARG A 64 9.69 -7.79 7.99
CA ARG A 64 10.67 -7.92 9.07
C ARG A 64 10.13 -7.40 10.41
N LEU A 65 9.49 -6.24 10.40
CA LEU A 65 8.91 -5.65 11.61
C LEU A 65 7.83 -6.55 12.21
N VAL A 66 6.89 -7.01 11.38
CA VAL A 66 5.80 -7.90 11.82
C VAL A 66 6.36 -9.21 12.38
N ALA A 67 7.38 -9.80 11.73
CA ALA A 67 8.02 -11.01 12.22
C ALA A 67 8.70 -10.81 13.59
N ALA A 68 9.37 -9.67 13.79
CA ALA A 68 10.00 -9.35 15.08
C ALA A 68 8.96 -9.19 16.20
N ILE A 69 7.87 -8.46 15.93
CA ILE A 69 6.77 -8.28 16.89
C ILE A 69 6.12 -9.63 17.22
N ALA A 70 5.82 -10.45 16.20
CA ALA A 70 5.24 -11.77 16.40
C ALA A 70 6.14 -12.66 17.26
N SER A 71 7.46 -12.62 17.04
CA SER A 71 8.43 -13.36 17.85
C SER A 71 8.45 -12.89 19.30
N ALA A 72 8.41 -11.58 19.54
CA ALA A 72 8.36 -11.02 20.90
C ALA A 72 7.07 -11.41 21.64
N LEU A 73 5.92 -11.41 20.96
CA LEU A 73 4.63 -11.80 21.56
C LEU A 73 4.50 -13.31 21.81
N ALA A 74 5.25 -14.14 21.07
CA ALA A 74 5.27 -15.58 21.24
C ALA A 74 6.22 -16.06 22.36
N ALA A 75 7.11 -15.19 22.84
CA ALA A 75 8.01 -15.51 23.94
C ALA A 75 7.20 -15.82 25.21
N ARG A 76 7.49 -16.95 25.86
CA ARG A 76 6.87 -17.31 27.15
C ARG A 76 7.54 -16.54 28.29
N PRO A 77 6.83 -16.23 29.39
CA PRO A 77 7.34 -15.39 30.48
C PRO A 77 8.58 -15.89 31.22
N GLN A 78 9.06 -17.12 30.97
CA GLN A 78 10.22 -17.71 31.65
C GLN A 78 11.57 -17.54 30.93
N GLU A 79 11.64 -16.84 29.79
CA GLU A 79 12.89 -16.64 29.03
C GLU A 79 13.34 -15.17 28.90
N ILE A 80 13.14 -14.37 29.95
CA ILE A 80 13.87 -13.09 30.14
C ILE A 80 14.62 -13.14 31.47
#